data_AF-A0A848XYD3-F1
#
_entry.id   AF-A0A848XYD3-F1
#
_cell.length_a   1.000
_cell.length_b   1.000
_cell.length_c   1.000
_cell.angle_alpha   90.00
_cell.angle_beta   90.00
_cell.angle_gamma   90.00
#
_symmetry.space_group_name_H-M   'P 1'
#
loop_
_entity.id
_entity.type
_entity.pdbx_description
1 polymer ?
#
loop_
_entity_poly.entity_id
_entity_poly.type
_entity_poly.pdbx_seq_one_letter_code
_entity_poly.pdbx_strand_id
1 'polypeptide(L)'
;PVDALVLVPPSNTTFRTWAQRSVVANFKPTPFQKDAMHVWLDRLLAIAPMPLPEHGQGFREALDTAYAANDTTSWRHLADRFGATHALVNQAEVLEPLPGRPLVVHGPWALYALLPRLP
;
A
#
# COMPACT_ATOMS: atom_id res chain seq x y z
N PRO A 1 6.04 -2.67 -15.36
CA PRO A 1 6.30 -1.40 -16.08
C PRO A 1 7.32 -0.53 -15.32
N VAL A 2 8.09 0.33 -15.99
CA VAL A 2 9.09 1.20 -15.33
C VAL A 2 8.44 2.35 -14.56
N ASP A 3 7.30 2.80 -15.05
CA ASP A 3 6.42 3.85 -14.56
C ASP A 3 5.37 3.35 -13.54
N ALA A 4 5.45 2.08 -13.13
CA ALA A 4 4.50 1.51 -12.19
C ALA A 4 4.61 2.18 -10.80
N LEU A 5 3.50 2.77 -10.35
CA LEU A 5 3.27 3.17 -8.96
C LEU A 5 2.53 2.07 -8.22
N VAL A 6 3.13 1.57 -7.13
CA VAL A 6 2.70 0.36 -6.43
C VAL A 6 2.22 0.70 -5.01
N LEU A 7 1.02 0.22 -4.65
CA LEU A 7 0.58 0.11 -3.26
C LEU A 7 1.29 -1.08 -2.62
N VAL A 8 1.88 -0.89 -1.45
CA VAL A 8 2.62 -1.92 -0.71
C VAL A 8 2.16 -1.93 0.74
N PRO A 9 2.20 -3.09 1.43
CA PRO A 9 1.95 -3.12 2.86
C PRO A 9 2.89 -2.16 3.59
N PRO A 10 2.38 -1.39 4.56
CA PRO A 10 3.17 -0.42 5.31
C PRO A 10 4.47 -0.95 5.91
N SER A 11 4.52 -2.22 6.33
CA SER A 11 5.73 -2.81 6.88
C SER A 11 6.77 -3.21 5.83
N ASN A 12 6.39 -3.28 4.54
CA ASN A 12 7.25 -3.75 3.47
C ASN A 12 8.15 -2.62 2.95
N THR A 13 9.21 -2.36 3.69
CA THR A 13 10.20 -1.30 3.40
C THR A 13 11.24 -1.70 2.35
N THR A 14 11.37 -3.00 2.04
CA THR A 14 12.40 -3.52 1.14
C THR A 14 11.96 -3.59 -0.31
N PHE A 15 10.64 -3.66 -0.58
CA PHE A 15 10.11 -3.74 -1.94
C PHE A 15 10.65 -2.64 -2.85
N ARG A 16 10.61 -1.38 -2.40
CA ARG A 16 11.11 -0.25 -3.18
C ARG A 16 12.59 -0.41 -3.58
N THR A 17 13.42 -0.84 -2.63
CA THR A 17 14.87 -0.99 -2.81
C THR A 17 15.19 -2.02 -3.88
N TRP A 18 14.48 -3.16 -3.87
CA TRP A 18 14.74 -4.25 -4.80
C TRP A 18 14.01 -4.10 -6.14
N ALA A 19 12.76 -3.67 -6.12
CA ALA A 19 11.95 -3.53 -7.32
C ALA A 19 12.37 -2.31 -8.16
N GLN A 20 13.06 -1.33 -7.57
CA GLN A 20 13.36 -0.04 -8.19
C GLN A 20 12.09 0.61 -8.78
N ARG A 21 11.00 0.58 -8.00
CA ARG A 21 9.70 1.15 -8.38
C ARG A 21 9.23 2.17 -7.37
N SER A 22 8.36 3.07 -7.83
CA SER A 22 7.70 4.06 -6.99
C SER A 22 6.63 3.39 -6.12
N VAL A 23 6.51 3.83 -4.87
CA VAL A 23 5.51 3.37 -3.91
C VAL A 23 4.73 4.55 -3.34
N VAL A 24 3.45 4.35 -3.04
CA VAL A 24 2.52 5.44 -2.64
C VAL A 24 2.89 6.07 -1.30
N ALA A 25 3.14 5.23 -0.28
CA ALA A 25 3.51 5.68 1.05
C ALA A 25 4.95 5.27 1.35
N ASN A 26 5.86 6.25 1.35
CA ASN A 26 7.25 6.04 1.79
C ASN A 26 7.77 7.33 2.41
N PHE A 27 8.40 7.22 3.57
CA PHE A 27 9.10 8.33 4.20
C PHE A 27 10.62 8.19 4.04
N LYS A 28 11.31 9.28 3.77
CA LYS A 28 12.76 9.37 3.92
C LYS A 28 13.03 10.43 4.99
N PRO A 29 13.51 10.06 6.19
CA PRO A 29 13.76 11.03 7.24
C PRO A 29 14.94 11.93 6.84
N THR A 30 14.66 13.22 6.71
CA THR A 30 15.68 14.27 6.59
C THR A 30 15.28 15.44 7.51
N PRO A 31 16.23 16.26 7.99
CA PRO A 31 15.94 17.33 8.93
C PRO A 31 14.84 18.30 8.43
N PHE A 32 14.05 18.84 9.37
CA PHE A 32 13.10 19.94 9.18
C PHE A 32 11.90 19.70 8.23
N GLN A 33 11.41 18.47 8.09
CA GLN A 33 10.26 18.16 7.20
C GLN A 33 8.94 17.85 7.95
N LYS A 34 8.49 18.76 8.82
CA LYS A 34 7.21 18.57 9.56
C LYS A 34 6.03 18.33 8.61
N ASP A 35 5.95 19.10 7.52
CA ASP A 35 4.84 18.97 6.56
C ASP A 35 4.91 17.66 5.77
N ALA A 36 6.11 17.19 5.44
CA ALA A 36 6.27 15.90 4.76
C ALA A 36 5.90 14.72 5.67
N MET A 37 6.09 14.85 6.99
CA MET A 37 5.61 13.86 7.96
C MET A 37 4.08 13.77 7.98
N HIS A 38 3.37 14.91 7.97
CA HIS A 38 1.91 14.90 7.88
C HIS A 38 1.42 14.28 6.57
N VAL A 39 2.00 14.69 5.43
CA VAL A 39 1.64 14.12 4.11
C VAL A 39 1.92 12.63 4.06
N TRP A 40 3.03 12.17 4.64
CA TRP A 40 3.34 10.75 4.73
C TRP A 40 2.31 10.00 5.59
N LEU A 41 1.97 10.52 6.77
CA LEU A 41 0.99 9.91 7.66
C LEU A 41 -0.40 9.85 7.01
N ASP A 42 -0.81 10.92 6.33
CA ASP A 42 -2.07 10.97 5.59
C ASP A 42 -2.14 9.90 4.49
N ARG A 43 -1.03 9.70 3.76
CA ARG A 43 -0.93 8.64 2.74
C ARG A 43 -0.94 7.25 3.37
N LEU A 44 -0.27 7.10 4.50
CA LEU A 44 -0.20 5.84 5.23
C LEU A 44 -1.59 5.41 5.72
N LEU A 45 -2.31 6.32 6.37
CA LEU A 45 -3.68 6.07 6.85
C LEU A 45 -4.70 5.99 5.71
N ALA A 46 -4.42 6.58 4.55
CA ALA A 46 -5.26 6.40 3.38
C ALA A 46 -5.19 4.96 2.83
N ILE A 47 -4.00 4.37 2.74
CA ILE A 47 -3.84 3.00 2.21
C ILE A 47 -4.15 1.91 3.25
N ALA A 48 -4.08 2.25 4.54
CA ALA A 48 -4.34 1.35 5.66
C ALA A 48 -5.21 2.07 6.71
N PRO A 49 -6.54 2.17 6.48
CA PRO A 49 -7.43 2.93 7.36
C PRO A 49 -7.55 2.28 8.74
N MET A 50 -7.01 2.94 9.76
CA MET A 50 -7.12 2.54 11.15
C MET A 50 -7.03 3.76 12.08
N PRO A 51 -7.60 3.70 13.29
CA PRO A 51 -7.36 4.74 14.30
C PRO A 51 -5.88 4.79 14.66
N LEU A 52 -5.34 5.98 14.88
CA LEU A 52 -3.98 6.11 15.42
C LEU A 52 -3.96 5.53 16.83
N PRO A 53 -3.05 4.61 17.14
CA PRO A 53 -2.97 4.05 18.47
C PRO A 53 -2.39 5.08 19.43
N GLU A 54 -2.79 4.99 20.70
CA GLU A 54 -2.23 5.84 21.77
C GLU A 54 -0.72 5.61 21.97
N HIS A 55 -0.24 4.41 21.63
CA HIS A 55 1.15 3.99 21.74
C HIS A 55 1.61 3.28 20.46
N GLY A 56 2.92 3.31 20.17
CA GLY A 56 3.46 2.73 18.94
C GLY A 56 3.51 1.19 18.89
N GLN A 57 3.20 0.49 19.99
CA GLN A 57 3.26 -0.96 20.03
C GLN A 57 2.17 -1.58 19.14
N GLY A 58 2.56 -2.48 18.23
CA GLY A 58 1.62 -3.14 17.31
C GLY A 58 1.16 -2.26 16.15
N PHE A 59 1.63 -1.01 16.05
CA PHE A 59 1.15 -0.07 15.03
C PHE A 59 1.41 -0.58 13.61
N ARG A 60 2.58 -1.20 13.39
CA ARG A 60 2.97 -1.73 12.09
C ARG A 60 2.11 -2.94 11.68
N GLU A 61 1.86 -3.85 12.62
CA GLU A 61 1.03 -5.03 12.42
C GLU A 61 -0.44 -4.63 12.18
N ALA A 62 -0.93 -3.62 12.90
CA ALA A 62 -2.27 -3.07 12.70
C ALA A 62 -2.42 -2.41 11.31
N LEU A 63 -1.39 -1.69 10.86
CA LEU A 63 -1.35 -1.09 9.52
C LEU A 63 -1.38 -2.14 8.40
N ASP A 64 -0.61 -3.22 8.52
CA ASP A 64 -0.65 -4.30 7.54
C ASP A 64 -2.00 -5.02 7.54
N THR A 65 -2.59 -5.22 8.72
CA THR A 65 -3.93 -5.79 8.87
C THR A 65 -4.98 -4.91 8.18
N ALA A 66 -4.95 -3.60 8.41
CA ALA A 66 -5.85 -2.65 7.78
C ALA A 66 -5.63 -2.58 6.26
N TYR A 67 -4.38 -2.66 5.80
CA TYR A 67 -4.06 -2.74 4.37
C TYR A 67 -4.65 -3.99 3.72
N ALA A 68 -4.52 -5.16 4.36
CA ALA A 68 -5.04 -6.43 3.88
C ALA A 68 -6.58 -6.52 3.90
N ALA A 69 -7.24 -5.67 4.69
CA ALA A 69 -8.69 -5.56 4.79
C ALA A 69 -9.34 -4.67 3.72
N ASN A 70 -8.57 -4.01 2.85
CA ASN A 70 -9.14 -3.24 1.74
C ASN A 70 -9.94 -4.17 0.81
N ASP A 71 -11.18 -3.78 0.53
CA ASP A 71 -12.05 -4.47 -0.42
C ASP A 71 -11.83 -3.97 -1.86
N THR A 72 -12.53 -4.59 -2.80
CA THR A 72 -12.46 -4.21 -4.23
C THR A 72 -12.78 -2.73 -4.48
N THR A 73 -13.69 -2.14 -3.71
CA THR A 73 -14.09 -0.74 -3.85
C THR A 73 -12.97 0.18 -3.36
N SER A 74 -12.36 -0.17 -2.23
CA SER A 74 -11.24 0.56 -1.62
C SER A 74 -10.02 0.53 -2.52
N TRP A 75 -9.67 -0.62 -3.08
CA TRP A 75 -8.56 -0.73 -4.02
C TRP A 75 -8.74 0.15 -5.27
N ARG A 76 -9.95 0.21 -5.82
CA ARG A 76 -10.26 1.11 -6.95
C ARG A 76 -10.12 2.57 -6.55
N HIS A 77 -10.68 2.96 -5.42
CA HIS A 77 -10.54 4.32 -4.90
C HIS A 77 -9.08 4.71 -4.66
N LEU A 78 -8.26 3.80 -4.12
CA LEU A 78 -6.82 4.03 -3.93
C LEU A 78 -6.05 4.15 -5.25
N ALA A 79 -6.41 3.33 -6.24
CA ALA A 79 -5.87 3.43 -7.60
C ALA A 79 -6.12 4.83 -8.17
N ASP A 80 -7.36 5.31 -8.10
CA ASP A 80 -7.75 6.64 -8.60
C ASP A 80 -7.07 7.76 -7.81
N ARG A 81 -7.14 7.72 -6.48
CA ARG A 81 -6.63 8.77 -5.59
C ARG A 81 -5.14 9.02 -5.77
N PHE A 82 -4.36 7.95 -5.99
CA PHE A 82 -2.91 8.02 -6.05
C PHE A 82 -2.34 7.82 -7.46
N GLY A 83 -3.16 7.48 -8.46
CA GLY A 83 -2.68 7.01 -9.75
C GLY A 83 -1.91 5.67 -9.62
N ALA A 84 -2.24 4.87 -8.60
CA ALA A 84 -1.57 3.59 -8.38
C ALA A 84 -2.04 2.58 -9.44
N THR A 85 -1.09 1.89 -10.03
CA THR A 85 -1.35 0.94 -11.13
C THR A 85 -1.33 -0.50 -10.64
N HIS A 86 -0.71 -0.75 -9.48
CA HIS A 86 -0.52 -2.09 -8.93
C HIS A 86 -0.69 -2.08 -7.42
N ALA A 87 -1.05 -3.24 -6.87
CA ALA A 87 -0.99 -3.52 -5.44
C ALA A 87 -0.20 -4.80 -5.20
N LEU A 88 0.75 -4.74 -4.26
CA LEU A 88 1.39 -5.91 -3.68
C LEU A 88 0.58 -6.32 -2.45
N VAL A 89 0.25 -7.61 -2.36
CA VAL A 89 -0.49 -8.17 -1.23
C VAL A 89 0.09 -9.49 -0.77
N ASN A 90 -0.07 -9.78 0.52
CA ASN A 90 0.20 -11.09 1.09
C ASN A 90 -1.09 -11.94 1.01
N GLN A 91 -1.12 -12.94 0.14
CA GLN A 91 -2.30 -13.77 -0.11
C GLN A 91 -2.73 -14.60 1.11
N ALA A 92 -1.86 -14.79 2.10
CA ALA A 92 -2.22 -15.47 3.35
C ALA A 92 -2.99 -14.56 4.32
N GLU A 93 -2.93 -13.23 4.14
CA GLU A 93 -3.50 -12.24 5.06
C GLU A 93 -4.70 -11.49 4.46
N VAL A 94 -4.80 -11.46 3.13
CA VAL A 94 -5.92 -10.79 2.43
C VAL A 94 -7.22 -11.55 2.68
N LEU A 95 -8.25 -10.82 3.11
CA LEU A 95 -9.58 -11.38 3.39
C LEU A 95 -10.36 -11.68 2.11
N GLU A 96 -10.22 -10.84 1.08
CA GLU A 96 -10.83 -11.03 -0.23
C GLU A 96 -9.80 -10.81 -1.34
N PRO A 97 -9.55 -11.81 -2.22
CA PRO A 97 -8.62 -11.64 -3.32
C PRO A 97 -9.01 -10.44 -4.18
N LEU A 98 -8.03 -9.63 -4.58
CA LEU A 98 -8.27 -8.56 -5.55
C LEU A 98 -8.85 -9.17 -6.83
N PRO A 99 -9.85 -8.54 -7.45
CA PRO A 99 -10.44 -9.05 -8.68
C PRO A 99 -9.40 -9.08 -9.79
N GLY A 100 -9.41 -10.17 -10.55
CA GLY A 100 -8.44 -10.43 -11.62
C GLY A 100 -7.46 -11.54 -11.27
N ARG A 101 -6.46 -11.73 -12.14
CA ARG A 101 -5.37 -12.70 -11.93
C ARG A 101 -4.13 -11.97 -11.42
N PRO A 102 -3.37 -12.55 -10.48
CA PRO A 102 -2.08 -11.99 -10.11
C PRO A 102 -1.15 -12.00 -11.32
N LEU A 103 -0.40 -10.92 -11.51
CA LEU A 103 0.60 -10.80 -12.57
C LEU A 103 1.88 -11.57 -12.21
N VAL A 104 2.23 -11.57 -10.92
CA VAL A 104 3.39 -12.25 -10.36
C VAL A 104 2.99 -12.83 -9.02
N VAL A 105 3.42 -14.05 -8.74
CA VAL A 105 3.29 -14.71 -7.43
C VAL A 105 4.67 -15.18 -7.00
N HIS A 106 5.06 -14.90 -5.75
CA HIS A 106 6.31 -15.35 -5.18
C HIS A 106 6.13 -15.67 -3.69
N GLY A 107 6.06 -16.97 -3.36
CA GLY A 107 5.71 -17.42 -2.02
C GLY A 107 4.30 -16.92 -1.65
N PRO A 108 4.12 -16.28 -0.48
CA PRO A 108 2.82 -15.76 -0.07
C PRO A 108 2.46 -14.42 -0.74
N TRP A 109 3.37 -13.84 -1.53
CA TRP A 109 3.20 -12.52 -2.12
C TRP A 109 2.64 -12.60 -3.53
N ALA A 110 1.68 -11.73 -3.84
CA ALA A 110 1.15 -11.55 -5.18
C ALA A 110 1.06 -10.07 -5.56
N LEU A 111 1.42 -9.79 -6.81
CA LEU A 111 1.28 -8.47 -7.42
C LEU A 111 0.07 -8.46 -8.35
N TYR A 112 -0.86 -7.55 -8.12
CA TYR A 112 -2.05 -7.36 -8.94
C TYR A 112 -1.97 -6.06 -9.74
N ALA A 113 -2.51 -6.05 -10.95
CA ALA A 113 -2.87 -4.81 -11.62
C ALA A 113 -4.15 -4.25 -11.00
N LEU A 114 -4.16 -2.95 -10.73
CA LEU A 114 -5.37 -2.24 -10.32
C LEU A 114 -6.10 -1.75 -11.57
N LEU A 115 -7.41 -1.98 -11.62
CA LEU A 115 -8.24 -1.41 -12.66
C LEU A 115 -8.55 0.06 -12.29
N PRO A 116 -8.15 1.04 -13.11
CA PRO A 116 -8.62 2.41 -12.91
C PRO A 116 -10.14 2.47 -13.07
N ARG A 117 -10.80 3.48 -12.48
CA ARG A 117 -12.22 3.73 -12.78
C ARG A 117 -12.39 3.89 -14.30
N LEU A 118 -13.28 3.09 -14.89
CA LEU A 118 -13.78 3.41 -16.23
C LEU A 118 -14.51 4.77 -16.15
N PRO A 119 -14.32 5.65 -17.15
CA PRO A 119 -14.97 6.96 -17.19
C PRO A 119 -16.50 6.86 -17.22
#